data_AF-A0AA42ZCZ0-F1
#
_entry.id   AF-A0AA42ZCZ0-F1
#
_cell.length_a   1.000
_cell.length_b   1.000
_cell.length_c   1.000
_cell.angle_alpha   90.00
_cell.angle_beta   90.00
_cell.angle_gamma   90.00
#
_symmetry.space_group_name_H-M   'P 1'
#
loop_
_entity.id
_entity.type
_entity.pdbx_description
1 polymer ?
#
loop_
_entity_poly.entity_id
_entity_poly.type
_entity_poly.pdbx_seq_one_letter_code
_entity_poly.pdbx_strand_id
1 'polypeptide(L)' 'MVCAHCTERILDEPIQMAGASYCSESCANLAFDLDPEEGEGYYEESELEGIYEEDE' A
#
# COMPACT_ATOMS: atom_id res chain seq x y z
N MET A 1 9.96 -9.74 -18.47
CA MET A 1 10.12 -9.04 -17.18
C MET A 1 10.45 -10.09 -16.11
N VAL A 2 11.14 -9.73 -15.02
CA VAL A 2 11.50 -10.65 -13.92
C VAL A 2 10.93 -10.14 -12.61
N CYS A 3 10.53 -11.06 -11.72
CA CYS A 3 10.04 -10.73 -10.39
C CYS A 3 11.19 -10.22 -9.52
N ALA A 4 11.01 -9.08 -8.87
CA ALA A 4 12.01 -8.50 -7.97
C ALA A 4 12.24 -9.33 -6.69
N HIS A 5 11.28 -10.18 -6.30
CA HIS A 5 11.36 -11.03 -5.11
C HIS A 5 11.97 -12.41 -5.39
N CYS A 6 11.31 -13.22 -6.22
CA CYS A 6 11.72 -14.61 -6.46
C CYS A 6 12.65 -14.78 -7.67
N THR A 7 12.95 -13.70 -8.41
CA THR A 7 13.78 -13.69 -9.64
C THR A 7 13.24 -14.50 -10.82
N GLU A 8 12.04 -15.09 -10.70
CA GLU A 8 11.41 -15.82 -11.79
C GLU A 8 10.92 -14.91 -12.92
N ARG A 9 10.74 -15.48 -14.10
CA ARG A 9 10.23 -14.76 -15.27
C ARG A 9 8.73 -14.54 -15.11
N ILE A 10 8.29 -13.29 -15.21
CA ILE A 10 6.87 -12.93 -15.22
C ILE A 10 6.30 -13.29 -16.59
N LEU A 11 5.26 -14.12 -16.61
CA LEU A 11 4.59 -14.60 -17.82
C LEU A 11 3.32 -13.80 -18.15
N ASP A 12 2.68 -13.20 -17.14
CA ASP A 12 1.41 -12.47 -17.23
C ASP A 12 1.59 -10.96 -16.92
N GLU A 13 0.49 -10.26 -16.64
CA GLU A 13 0.51 -8.85 -16.25
C GLU A 13 1.29 -8.67 -14.92
N PRO A 14 2.35 -7.86 -14.92
CA PRO A 14 3.18 -7.67 -13.74
C PRO A 14 2.52 -6.73 -12.73
N ILE A 15 2.60 -7.08 -11.45
CA ILE A 15 2.17 -6.18 -10.38
C ILE A 15 3.28 -5.17 -10.12
N GLN A 16 2.94 -3.89 -10.21
CA GLN A 16 3.88 -2.79 -9.98
C GLN A 16 3.69 -2.25 -8.56
N MET A 17 4.74 -2.32 -7.74
CA MET A 17 4.72 -1.81 -6.36
C MET A 17 6.06 -1.14 -6.03
N ALA A 18 6.00 0.11 -5.57
CA ALA A 18 7.13 1.02 -5.31
C ALA A 18 8.30 0.92 -6.32
N GLY A 19 7.94 0.95 -7.61
CA GLY A 19 8.91 0.99 -8.71
C GLY A 19 9.49 -0.37 -9.11
N ALA A 20 9.08 -1.46 -8.47
CA ALA A 20 9.47 -2.82 -8.80
C ALA A 20 8.30 -3.63 -9.38
N SER A 21 8.63 -4.71 -10.09
CA SER A 21 7.67 -5.62 -10.71
C SER A 21 7.67 -6.99 -10.03
N TYR A 22 6.48 -7.55 -9.81
CA TYR A 22 6.28 -8.81 -9.10
C TYR A 22 5.42 -9.79 -9.92
N CYS A 23 5.70 -11.08 -9.79
CA CYS A 23 4.92 -12.13 -10.45
C CYS A 23 3.59 -12.44 -9.74
N SER A 24 3.44 -12.06 -8.48
CA SER A 24 2.24 -12.31 -7.68
C SER A 24 2.13 -11.32 -6.52
N GLU A 25 0.92 -11.13 -5.99
CA GLU A 25 0.66 -10.29 -4.82
C GLU A 25 1.44 -10.77 -3.61
N SER A 26 1.60 -12.09 -3.46
CA SER A 26 2.42 -12.68 -2.39
C SER A 26 3.87 -12.23 -2.49
N CYS A 27 4.46 -12.21 -3.69
CA CYS A 27 5.82 -11.71 -3.89
C CYS A 27 5.95 -10.21 -3.63
N ALA A 28 4.92 -9.44 -3.97
CA ALA A 28 4.88 -8.01 -3.69
C ALA A 28 4.82 -7.76 -2.17
N ASN A 29 3.89 -8.41 -1.47
CA ASN A 29 3.68 -8.27 -0.02
C ASN A 29 4.89 -8.76 0.80
N LEU A 30 5.50 -9.89 0.41
CA LEU A 30 6.71 -10.42 1.06
C LEU A 30 7.93 -9.54 0.81
N ALA A 31 8.05 -8.94 -0.38
CA ALA A 31 9.16 -8.03 -0.67
C ALA A 31 9.01 -6.68 0.04
N PHE A 32 7.77 -6.26 0.29
CA PHE A 32 7.50 -5.01 0.96
C PHE A 32 7.45 -5.11 2.47
N ASP A 33 7.65 -6.30 3.06
CA ASP A 33 7.53 -6.59 4.49
C ASP A 33 6.48 -5.67 5.10
N LEU A 34 5.28 -5.70 4.49
CA LEU A 34 4.13 -4.95 4.99
C LEU A 34 3.80 -5.63 6.30
N ASP A 35 4.54 -5.23 7.33
CA ASP A 35 4.27 -5.56 8.69
C ASP A 35 2.83 -5.07 8.90
N PRO A 36 1.86 -5.98 9.13
CA PRO A 36 0.48 -5.57 9.32
C PRO A 36 0.33 -4.65 10.55
N GLU A 37 1.39 -4.47 11.36
CA GLU A 37 1.47 -3.52 12.46
C GLU A 37 1.79 -2.06 12.05
N GLU A 38 2.23 -1.76 10.81
CA GLU A 38 2.23 -0.37 10.28
C GLU A 38 0.88 0.02 9.62
N GLY A 39 -0.18 -0.72 9.95
CA GLY A 39 -1.58 -0.37 9.68
C GLY A 39 -2.30 0.27 10.87
N GLU A 40 -1.63 0.45 12.02
CA GLU A 40 -2.16 1.25 13.14
C GLU A 40 -1.67 2.70 13.01
N GLY A 41 -1.83 3.28 11.83
CA GLY A 41 -1.93 4.73 11.73
C GLY A 41 -3.10 5.12 12.62
N TYR A 42 -2.81 5.72 13.78
CA TYR A 42 -3.75 6.53 14.52
C TYR A 42 -4.62 7.25 13.49
N TYR A 43 -5.87 6.85 13.36
CA TYR A 43 -6.88 7.81 12.98
C TYR A 43 -6.82 8.81 14.11
N GLU A 44 -6.04 9.88 13.91
CA GLU A 44 -6.32 11.15 14.56
C GLU A 44 -7.78 11.39 14.18
N GLU A 45 -8.66 11.05 15.11
CA GLU A 45 -10.01 11.55 15.14
C GLU A 45 -9.80 13.05 15.11
N SER A 46 -9.80 13.64 13.90
CA SER A 46 -9.94 15.07 13.77
C SER A 46 -11.28 15.34 14.42
N GLU A 47 -11.21 15.73 15.68
CA GLU A 47 -12.25 16.38 16.43
C GLU A 47 -12.81 17.43 15.47
N LEU A 48 -13.94 17.13 14.83
CA LEU A 48 -14.70 18.11 14.08
C LEU A 48 -15.43 18.99 15.11
N GLU A 49 -14.65 19.54 16.03
CA GLU A 49 -15.04 20.55 16.99
C GLU A 49 -15.09 21.87 16.24
N GLY A 50 -16.30 22.24 15.82
CA GLY A 50 -16.70 23.62 15.56
C GLY A 50 -16.07 24.29 14.35
N ILE A 51 -16.88 24.50 13.31
CA ILE A 51 -17.13 25.81 12.67
C ILE A 51 -18.11 25.55 11.51
N TYR A 52 -19.40 25.75 11.80
CA TYR A 52 -20.32 26.34 10.85
C TYR A 52 -21.28 27.21 11.69
N GLU A 53 -20.74 28.34 12.12
CA GLU A 53 -21.52 29.50 12.55
C GLU A 53 -21.65 30.45 11.34
N GLU A 54 -22.87 30.91 11.10
CA GLU A 54 -23.29 32.04 10.24
C GLU A 54 -23.08 31.89 8.71
N ASP A 55 -24.00 32.27 7.83
CA ASP A 55 -25.11 33.22 7.91
C ASP A 55 -26.07 32.99 6.71
N GLU A 56 -27.34 33.39 6.87
CA GLU A 56 -28.44 33.53 5.88
C GLU A 56 -29.53 32.43 5.78
#